data_AF-A0A938TAY1-F1
#
_entry.id   AF-A0A938TAY1-F1
#
_cell.length_a   1.000
_cell.length_b   1.000
_cell.length_c   1.000
_cell.angle_alpha   90.00
_cell.angle_beta   90.00
_cell.angle_gamma   90.00
#
_symmetry.space_group_name_H-M   'P 1'
#
loop_
_entity.id
_entity.type
_entity.pdbx_description
1 polymer ?
#
loop_
_entity_poly.entity_id
_entity_poly.type
_entity_poly.pdbx_seq_one_letter_code
_entity_poly.pdbx_strand_id
1 'polypeptide(L)'
;MSTDTLFDLDQYIAEAVRLPTAAGHFTGELLAEREPAKYAAAVRLVAAGLPRIQIASTLHISHHTLLAVIRREGAAIAQEKERLKRLALYGAGLCMESILDDLADEEKRAKMLPRDKAWIAGVLTDKGLVLGGDATVIHEIRSAPDHEAFNRAIEAEGVEVGPAATGLGGETPGQKGSVEPGADELAAVVEAPSGVPAAPAARLLTAGQVPAIEGAKHD
;
A
#
# COMPACT_ATOMS: atom_id res chain seq x y z
N MET A 1 -25.53 -46.62 -2.04
CA MET A 1 -26.10 -45.25 -1.97
C MET A 1 -25.98 -44.79 -0.53
N SER A 2 -25.01 -43.92 -0.26
CA SER A 2 -24.87 -43.24 1.04
C SER A 2 -24.34 -41.85 0.73
N THR A 3 -25.28 -40.92 0.58
CA THR A 3 -25.04 -39.49 0.41
C THR A 3 -25.46 -38.87 1.72
N ASP A 4 -24.52 -38.69 2.65
CA ASP A 4 -24.68 -37.80 3.82
C ASP A 4 -23.34 -37.67 4.56
N THR A 5 -22.34 -37.13 3.84
CA THR A 5 -21.24 -36.40 4.47
C THR A 5 -21.40 -34.93 4.10
N LEU A 6 -22.59 -34.39 4.38
CA LEU A 6 -22.87 -32.97 4.26
C LEU A 6 -22.16 -32.29 5.42
N PHE A 7 -21.28 -31.34 5.09
CA PHE A 7 -20.65 -30.40 6.02
C PHE A 7 -21.56 -30.08 7.22
N ASP A 8 -21.16 -30.54 8.40
CA ASP A 8 -21.84 -30.26 9.66
C ASP A 8 -21.61 -28.78 10.00
N LEU A 9 -22.43 -27.92 9.37
CA LEU A 9 -22.37 -26.46 9.49
C LEU A 9 -22.53 -26.05 10.96
N ASP A 10 -23.25 -26.82 11.75
CA ASP A 10 -23.47 -26.57 13.16
C ASP A 10 -22.19 -26.79 13.97
N GLN A 11 -21.38 -27.81 13.64
CA GLN A 11 -20.03 -27.94 14.21
C GLN A 11 -19.11 -26.81 13.79
N TYR A 12 -19.12 -26.41 12.51
CA TYR A 12 -18.27 -25.34 12.01
C TYR A 12 -18.64 -23.96 12.62
N ILE A 13 -19.93 -23.71 12.80
CA ILE A 13 -20.44 -22.50 13.47
C ILE A 13 -20.15 -22.57 14.97
N ALA A 14 -20.31 -23.71 15.63
CA ALA A 14 -19.95 -23.88 17.04
C ALA A 14 -18.44 -23.68 17.28
N GLU A 15 -17.59 -24.06 16.33
CA GLU A 15 -16.14 -23.83 16.39
C GLU A 15 -15.77 -22.38 16.04
N ALA A 16 -16.45 -21.76 15.08
CA ALA A 16 -16.26 -20.35 14.74
C ALA A 16 -16.78 -19.38 15.83
N VAL A 17 -17.80 -19.79 16.58
CA VAL A 17 -18.37 -19.02 17.72
C VAL A 17 -17.56 -19.24 19.00
N ARG A 18 -16.70 -20.27 19.06
CA ARG A 18 -15.66 -20.46 20.08
C ARG A 18 -14.40 -19.61 19.85
N LEU A 19 -14.48 -18.53 19.08
CA LEU A 19 -13.45 -17.50 19.17
C LEU A 19 -13.47 -16.95 20.59
N PRO A 20 -12.40 -17.10 21.38
CA PRO A 20 -12.37 -16.56 22.72
C PRO A 20 -12.44 -15.04 22.62
N THR A 21 -13.64 -14.50 22.81
CA THR A 21 -13.90 -13.16 23.34
C THR A 21 -13.57 -13.11 24.83
N ALA A 22 -12.53 -13.84 25.24
CA ALA A 22 -11.94 -13.78 26.56
C ALA A 22 -10.81 -12.76 26.50
N ALA A 23 -10.85 -11.80 27.41
CA ALA A 23 -9.90 -10.71 27.54
C ALA A 23 -8.43 -11.17 27.35
N GLY A 24 -7.70 -10.48 26.46
CA GLY A 24 -6.24 -10.39 26.54
C GLY A 24 -5.44 -10.71 25.27
N HIS A 25 -5.90 -11.61 24.39
CA HIS A 25 -5.10 -11.99 23.22
C HIS A 25 -5.36 -11.07 22.04
N PHE A 26 -4.52 -10.06 21.89
CA PHE A 26 -4.54 -9.18 20.72
C PHE A 26 -4.30 -10.01 19.46
N THR A 27 -5.06 -9.75 18.39
CA THR A 27 -4.95 -10.46 17.11
C THR A 27 -3.53 -10.50 16.53
N GLY A 28 -2.68 -9.53 16.89
CA GLY A 28 -1.26 -9.53 16.55
C GLY A 28 -0.41 -10.57 17.30
N GLU A 29 -0.77 -10.93 18.53
CA GLU A 29 -0.12 -11.98 19.31
C GLU A 29 -0.46 -13.37 18.76
N LEU A 30 -1.74 -13.61 18.46
CA LEU A 30 -2.16 -14.84 17.79
C LEU A 30 -1.48 -15.05 16.43
N LEU A 31 -1.25 -13.96 15.67
CA LEU A 31 -0.51 -14.05 14.40
C LEU A 31 0.95 -14.42 14.64
N ALA A 32 1.59 -13.87 15.68
CA ALA A 32 2.97 -14.19 16.02
C ALA A 32 3.14 -15.66 16.43
N GLU A 33 2.18 -16.22 17.16
CA GLU A 33 2.20 -17.60 17.64
C GLU A 33 1.86 -18.60 16.53
N ARG A 34 0.79 -18.36 15.78
CA ARG A 34 0.28 -19.32 14.76
C ARG A 34 1.07 -19.25 13.46
N GLU A 35 1.43 -18.05 13.03
CA GLU A 35 2.07 -17.81 11.72
C GLU A 35 3.26 -16.84 11.85
N PRO A 36 4.33 -17.24 12.58
CA PRO A 36 5.47 -16.36 12.88
C PRO A 36 6.17 -15.83 11.62
N ALA A 37 6.16 -16.61 10.53
CA ALA A 37 6.72 -16.19 9.25
C ALA A 37 5.97 -14.99 8.65
N LYS A 38 4.63 -15.00 8.66
CA LYS A 38 3.81 -13.88 8.18
C LYS A 38 3.94 -12.67 9.09
N TYR A 39 3.99 -12.89 10.40
CA TYR A 39 4.24 -11.84 11.38
C TYR A 39 5.57 -11.11 11.12
N ALA A 40 6.67 -11.86 10.99
CA ALA A 40 7.99 -11.30 10.70
C ALA A 40 8.02 -10.59 9.33
N ALA A 41 7.33 -11.13 8.32
CA ALA A 41 7.18 -10.47 7.03
C ALA A 41 6.43 -9.14 7.14
N ALA A 42 5.33 -9.09 7.91
CA ALA A 42 4.57 -7.87 8.13
C ALA A 42 5.44 -6.78 8.78
N VAL A 43 6.19 -7.11 9.83
CA VAL A 43 7.11 -6.17 10.50
C VAL A 43 8.16 -5.63 9.51
N ARG A 44 8.80 -6.51 8.71
CA ARG A 44 9.79 -6.11 7.71
C ARG A 44 9.21 -5.22 6.62
N LEU A 45 8.04 -5.57 6.07
CA LEU A 45 7.40 -4.79 5.00
C LEU A 45 6.92 -3.42 5.50
N VAL A 46 6.43 -3.34 6.74
CA VAL A 46 6.10 -2.06 7.37
C VAL A 46 7.37 -1.22 7.59
N ALA A 47 8.45 -1.84 8.08
CA ALA A 47 9.72 -1.15 8.26
C ALA A 47 10.31 -0.64 6.92
N ALA A 48 10.15 -1.41 5.85
CA ALA A 48 10.51 -1.00 4.49
C ALA A 48 9.59 0.11 3.92
N GLY A 49 8.49 0.44 4.59
CA GLY A 49 7.61 1.54 4.22
C GLY A 49 6.54 1.21 3.17
N LEU A 50 6.22 -0.07 2.95
CA LEU A 50 5.18 -0.44 1.99
C LEU A 50 3.77 0.02 2.44
N PRO A 51 2.86 0.31 1.50
CA PRO A 51 1.47 0.64 1.82
C PRO A 51 0.76 -0.47 2.59
N ARG A 52 0.04 -0.10 3.67
CA ARG A 52 -0.65 -1.06 4.55
C ARG A 52 -1.65 -1.95 3.83
N ILE A 53 -2.41 -1.39 2.89
CA ILE A 53 -3.40 -2.12 2.09
C ILE A 53 -2.70 -3.21 1.27
N GLN A 54 -1.56 -2.87 0.66
CA GLN A 54 -0.77 -3.81 -0.11
C GLN A 54 -0.22 -4.93 0.79
N ILE A 55 0.34 -4.59 1.95
CA ILE A 55 0.86 -5.59 2.91
C ILE A 55 -0.24 -6.54 3.36
N ALA A 56 -1.41 -6.00 3.74
CA ALA A 56 -2.55 -6.78 4.18
C ALA A 56 -3.04 -7.75 3.09
N SER A 57 -3.14 -7.26 1.84
CA SER A 57 -3.50 -8.07 0.68
C SER A 57 -2.47 -9.16 0.38
N THR A 58 -1.17 -8.82 0.34
CA THR A 58 -0.09 -9.76 0.01
C THR A 58 0.08 -10.86 1.06
N LEU A 59 -0.09 -10.54 2.34
CA LEU A 59 0.06 -11.51 3.42
C LEU A 59 -1.26 -12.21 3.80
N HIS A 60 -2.37 -11.85 3.14
CA HIS A 60 -3.71 -12.33 3.47
C HIS A 60 -4.06 -12.17 4.95
N ILE A 61 -3.78 -10.99 5.52
CA ILE A 61 -4.13 -10.64 6.91
C ILE A 61 -5.07 -9.43 6.93
N SER A 62 -5.94 -9.35 7.95
CA SER A 62 -6.83 -8.20 8.09
C SER A 62 -6.04 -6.91 8.37
N HIS A 63 -6.59 -5.76 7.95
CA HIS A 63 -6.00 -4.46 8.23
C HIS A 63 -5.86 -4.21 9.74
N HIS A 64 -6.84 -4.65 10.56
CA HIS A 64 -6.79 -4.52 12.01
C HIS A 64 -5.68 -5.35 12.64
N THR A 65 -5.45 -6.57 12.13
CA THR A 65 -4.33 -7.41 12.56
C THR A 65 -3.00 -6.71 12.26
N LEU A 66 -2.83 -6.15 11.06
CA LEU A 66 -1.63 -5.40 10.70
C LEU A 66 -1.43 -4.19 11.63
N LEU A 67 -2.49 -3.43 11.95
CA LEU A 67 -2.40 -2.33 12.92
C LEU A 67 -1.98 -2.80 14.32
N ALA A 68 -2.45 -3.96 14.77
CA ALA A 68 -2.03 -4.54 16.04
C ALA A 68 -0.53 -4.89 16.03
N VAL A 69 -0.02 -5.45 14.92
CA VAL A 69 1.42 -5.70 14.74
C VAL A 69 2.22 -4.40 14.81
N ILE A 70 1.77 -3.34 14.12
CA ILE A 70 2.44 -2.04 14.11
C ILE A 70 2.50 -1.42 15.50
N ARG A 71 1.41 -1.48 16.27
CA ARG A 71 1.36 -0.94 17.64
C ARG A 71 2.32 -1.70 18.56
N ARG A 72 2.38 -3.02 18.44
CA ARG A 72 3.22 -3.89 19.26
C ARG A 72 4.71 -3.70 18.94
N GLU A 73 5.08 -3.69 17.66
CA GLU A 73 6.47 -3.67 17.21
C GLU A 73 6.96 -2.26 16.82
N GLY A 74 6.29 -1.22 17.31
CA GLY A 74 6.56 0.17 16.91
C GLY A 74 8.04 0.57 17.10
N ALA A 75 8.66 0.15 18.20
CA ALA A 75 10.07 0.43 18.49
C ALA A 75 11.02 -0.29 17.50
N ALA A 76 10.80 -1.59 17.26
CA ALA A 76 11.61 -2.37 16.33
C ALA A 76 11.48 -1.86 14.88
N ILE A 77 10.26 -1.51 14.47
CA ILE A 77 9.97 -0.90 13.16
C ILE A 77 10.69 0.44 13.02
N ALA A 78 10.67 1.28 14.06
CA ALA A 78 11.36 2.57 14.04
C ALA A 78 12.89 2.41 13.94
N GLN A 79 13.46 1.47 14.70
CA GLN A 79 14.89 1.14 14.63
C GLN A 79 15.30 0.67 13.23
N GLU A 80 14.50 -0.22 12.63
CA GLU A 80 14.79 -0.75 11.30
C GLU A 80 14.64 0.33 10.21
N LYS A 81 13.65 1.21 10.33
CA LYS A 81 13.51 2.39 9.46
C LYS A 81 14.74 3.29 9.52
N GLU A 82 15.24 3.58 10.72
CA GLU A 82 16.45 4.41 10.88
C GLU A 82 17.68 3.69 10.31
N ARG A 83 17.79 2.36 10.47
CA ARG A 83 18.84 1.57 9.84
C ARG A 83 18.80 1.66 8.31
N LEU A 84 17.62 1.47 7.71
CA LEU A 84 17.43 1.56 6.26
C LEU A 84 17.72 2.97 5.73
N LYS A 85 17.28 4.01 6.46
CA LYS A 85 17.60 5.41 6.13
C LYS A 85 19.11 5.65 6.09
N ARG A 86 19.85 5.21 7.12
CA ARG A 86 21.32 5.34 7.14
C ARG A 86 21.98 4.59 5.99
N LEU A 87 21.53 3.37 5.70
CA LEU A 87 22.06 2.59 4.57
C LEU A 87 21.78 3.27 3.22
N ALA A 88 20.58 3.83 3.04
CA ALA A 88 20.22 4.57 1.83
C ALA A 88 21.08 5.83 1.65
N LEU A 89 21.32 6.58 2.73
CA LEU A 89 22.20 7.77 2.70
C LEU A 89 23.66 7.39 2.40
N TYR A 90 24.15 6.30 3.01
CA TYR A 90 25.48 5.79 2.72
C TYR A 90 25.63 5.36 1.25
N GLY A 91 24.66 4.59 0.74
CA GLY A 91 24.64 4.19 -0.67
C GLY A 91 24.54 5.38 -1.62
N ALA A 92 23.76 6.41 -1.27
CA ALA A 92 23.70 7.65 -2.02
C ALA A 92 25.07 8.34 -2.09
N GLY A 93 25.83 8.35 -0.98
CA GLY A 93 27.21 8.85 -0.95
C GLY A 93 28.12 8.10 -1.93
N LEU A 94 28.10 6.77 -1.91
CA LEU A 94 28.88 5.95 -2.85
C LEU A 94 28.50 6.21 -4.32
N CYS A 95 27.21 6.39 -4.60
CA CYS A 95 26.76 6.76 -5.95
C CYS A 95 27.31 8.12 -6.37
N MET A 96 27.34 9.10 -5.46
CA MET A 96 27.91 10.42 -5.76
C MET A 96 29.41 10.34 -6.02
N GLU A 97 30.16 9.58 -5.20
CA GLU A 97 31.59 9.34 -5.42
C GLU A 97 31.85 8.70 -6.79
N SER A 98 31.11 7.64 -7.13
CA SER A 98 31.22 6.98 -8.44
C SER A 98 30.89 7.92 -9.60
N ILE A 99 29.89 8.79 -9.45
CA ILE A 99 29.56 9.79 -10.48
C ILE A 99 30.71 10.79 -10.66
N LEU A 100 31.35 11.22 -9.57
CA LEU A 100 32.50 12.12 -9.62
C LEU A 100 33.70 11.45 -10.31
N ASP A 101 33.97 10.18 -10.00
CA ASP A 101 35.03 9.40 -10.66
C ASP A 101 34.76 9.26 -12.17
N ASP A 102 33.51 8.96 -12.56
CA ASP A 102 33.11 8.86 -13.96
C ASP A 102 33.16 10.21 -14.69
N LEU A 103 32.92 11.32 -13.98
CA LEU A 103 33.07 12.67 -14.53
C LEU A 103 34.54 13.11 -14.59
N ALA A 104 35.42 12.59 -13.75
CA ALA A 104 36.86 12.89 -13.79
C ALA A 104 37.53 12.18 -14.99
N ASP A 105 37.14 10.94 -15.27
CA ASP A 105 37.58 10.17 -16.43
C ASP A 105 37.11 10.80 -17.76
N GLU A 106 38.06 11.20 -18.62
CA GLU A 106 37.77 11.88 -19.88
C GLU A 106 37.01 11.00 -20.87
N GLU A 107 37.32 9.70 -20.95
CA GLU A 107 36.66 8.81 -21.89
C GLU A 107 35.22 8.56 -21.47
N LYS A 108 34.98 8.29 -20.19
CA LYS A 108 33.62 8.07 -19.66
C LYS A 108 32.80 9.34 -19.74
N ARG A 109 33.39 10.48 -19.36
CA ARG A 109 32.75 11.80 -19.51
C ARG A 109 32.41 12.08 -20.96
N ALA A 110 33.28 11.78 -21.93
CA ALA A 110 32.99 11.99 -23.35
C ALA A 110 31.82 11.12 -23.85
N LYS A 111 31.71 9.87 -23.36
CA LYS A 111 30.63 8.93 -23.72
C LYS A 111 29.28 9.27 -23.06
N MET A 112 29.26 10.03 -21.97
CA MET A 112 28.04 10.42 -21.27
C MET A 112 27.21 11.45 -22.06
N LEU A 113 25.90 11.19 -22.18
CA LEU A 113 24.99 12.07 -22.92
C LEU A 113 24.92 13.46 -22.27
N PRO A 114 24.84 14.56 -23.07
CA PRO A 114 24.71 15.91 -22.53
C PRO A 114 23.52 16.10 -21.58
N ARG A 115 22.40 15.41 -21.85
CA ARG A 115 21.21 15.42 -20.98
C ARG A 115 21.52 14.94 -19.57
N ASP A 116 22.26 13.84 -19.46
CA ASP A 116 22.54 13.22 -18.16
C ASP A 116 23.54 14.06 -17.37
N LYS A 117 24.53 14.67 -18.04
CA LYS A 117 25.42 15.68 -17.43
C LYS A 117 24.65 16.87 -16.87
N ALA A 118 23.71 17.41 -17.64
CA ALA A 118 22.88 18.53 -17.20
C ALA A 118 22.00 18.16 -16.01
N TRP A 119 21.42 16.95 -16.01
CA TRP A 119 20.64 16.43 -14.90
C TRP A 119 21.48 16.25 -13.63
N ILE A 120 22.67 15.62 -13.74
CA ILE A 120 23.61 15.45 -12.63
C ILE A 120 24.01 16.82 -12.07
N ALA A 121 24.38 17.77 -12.93
CA ALA A 121 24.77 19.11 -12.52
C ALA A 121 23.63 19.84 -11.78
N GLY A 122 22.40 19.74 -12.28
CA GLY A 122 21.21 20.32 -11.62
C GLY A 122 20.97 19.71 -10.23
N VAL A 123 20.94 18.38 -10.14
CA VAL A 123 20.74 17.70 -8.85
C VAL A 123 21.85 18.02 -7.85
N LEU A 124 23.11 18.01 -8.28
CA LEU A 124 24.25 18.33 -7.40
C LEU A 124 24.23 19.78 -6.94
N THR A 125 23.87 20.72 -7.82
CA THR A 125 23.75 22.14 -7.46
C THR A 125 22.64 22.34 -6.44
N ASP A 126 21.45 21.78 -6.68
CA ASP A 126 20.31 21.87 -5.77
C ASP A 126 20.66 21.30 -4.39
N LYS A 127 21.28 20.12 -4.34
CA LYS A 127 21.69 19.51 -3.05
C LYS A 127 22.83 20.27 -2.39
N GLY A 128 23.77 20.81 -3.15
CA GLY A 128 24.84 21.66 -2.64
C GLY A 128 24.30 22.93 -1.96
N LEU A 129 23.34 23.62 -2.59
CA LEU A 129 22.70 24.81 -2.01
C LEU A 129 21.91 24.49 -0.73
N VAL A 130 21.22 23.35 -0.69
CA VAL A 130 20.51 22.89 0.52
C VAL A 130 21.49 22.57 1.65
N LEU A 131 22.62 21.91 1.34
CA LEU A 131 23.64 21.57 2.35
C LEU A 131 24.45 22.78 2.82
N GLY A 132 24.65 23.78 1.95
CA GLY A 132 25.29 25.05 2.28
C GLY A 132 24.41 25.96 3.17
N GLY A 133 23.13 25.65 3.31
CA GLY A 133 22.16 26.47 4.04
C GLY A 133 21.63 27.66 3.26
N ASP A 134 22.01 27.80 1.98
CA ASP A 134 21.59 28.90 1.11
C ASP A 134 20.15 28.73 0.60
N ALA A 135 19.70 27.48 0.43
CA ALA A 135 18.33 27.18 0.05
C ALA A 135 17.45 26.93 1.30
N THR A 136 16.48 27.82 1.54
CA THR A 136 15.42 27.59 2.52
C THR A 136 14.46 26.53 2.01
N VAL A 137 14.69 25.26 2.35
CA VAL A 137 13.70 24.21 2.12
C VAL A 137 12.57 24.40 3.13
N ILE A 138 11.47 25.02 2.70
CA ILE A 138 10.25 25.11 3.50
C ILE A 138 9.62 23.72 3.52
N HIS A 139 9.86 22.97 4.59
CA HIS A 139 9.10 21.76 4.87
C HIS A 139 7.75 22.14 5.49
N GLU A 140 6.73 22.30 4.66
CA GLU A 140 5.36 22.44 5.15
C GLU A 140 4.90 21.08 5.71
N ILE A 141 5.03 20.91 7.04
CA ILE A 141 4.43 19.78 7.73
C ILE A 141 2.94 20.10 7.89
N ARG A 142 2.12 19.66 6.93
CA ARG A 142 0.67 19.63 7.12
C ARG A 142 0.34 18.55 8.15
N SER A 143 0.34 18.91 9.43
CA SER A 143 -0.34 18.09 10.42
C SER A 143 -1.82 18.09 10.08
N ALA A 144 -2.42 16.91 9.90
CA ALA A 144 -3.87 16.82 9.94
C ALA A 144 -4.33 17.40 11.29
N PRO A 145 -5.41 18.20 11.32
CA PRO A 145 -5.96 18.68 12.59
C PRO A 145 -6.32 17.47 13.44
N ASP A 146 -5.96 17.54 14.73
CA ASP A 146 -6.41 16.55 15.71
C ASP A 146 -7.95 16.53 15.72
N HIS A 147 -8.56 15.40 16.06
CA HIS A 147 -10.01 15.23 16.06
C HIS A 147 -10.71 16.32 16.89
N GLU A 148 -10.09 16.72 18.00
CA GLU A 148 -10.58 17.79 18.86
C GLU A 148 -10.47 19.18 18.20
N ALA A 149 -9.38 19.45 17.46
CA ALA A 149 -9.20 20.70 16.72
C ALA A 149 -10.16 20.79 15.53
N PHE A 150 -10.45 19.66 14.88
CA PHE A 150 -11.42 19.56 13.80
C PHE A 150 -12.86 19.79 14.31
N ASN A 151 -13.25 19.13 15.40
CA ASN A 151 -14.58 19.32 15.99
C ASN A 151 -14.76 20.76 16.47
N ARG A 152 -13.73 21.36 17.09
CA ARG A 152 -13.76 22.76 17.50
C ARG A 152 -13.88 23.72 16.32
N ALA A 153 -13.27 23.42 15.18
CA ALA A 153 -13.43 24.21 13.97
C ALA A 153 -14.85 24.14 13.41
N ILE A 154 -15.47 22.95 13.40
CA ILE A 154 -16.88 22.77 13.00
C ILE A 154 -17.82 23.53 13.94
N GLU A 155 -17.60 23.43 15.25
CA GLU A 155 -18.40 24.12 16.26
C GLU A 155 -18.22 25.65 16.17
N ALA A 156 -17.01 26.13 15.91
CA ALA A 156 -16.70 27.55 15.77
C ALA A 156 -17.23 28.17 14.47
N GLU A 157 -17.29 27.40 13.38
CA GLU A 157 -17.90 27.82 12.12
C GLU A 157 -19.44 27.85 12.19
N GLY A 158 -20.04 27.37 13.29
CA GLY A 158 -21.48 27.45 13.51
C GLY A 158 -22.27 26.79 12.38
N VAL A 159 -21.74 25.68 11.84
CA VAL A 159 -22.39 24.96 10.75
C VAL A 159 -23.64 24.28 11.30
N GLU A 160 -24.78 24.97 11.20
CA GLU A 160 -26.08 24.37 11.41
C GLU A 160 -26.34 23.35 10.29
N VAL A 161 -26.01 22.08 10.56
CA VAL A 161 -26.41 20.96 9.72
C VAL A 161 -27.89 20.69 9.97
N GLY A 162 -28.75 21.50 9.35
CA GLY A 162 -30.17 21.20 9.26
C GLY A 162 -30.40 20.02 8.32
N PRO A 163 -31.37 19.12 8.59
CA PRO A 163 -31.78 18.12 7.62
C PRO A 163 -32.31 18.84 6.38
N ALA A 164 -31.51 18.87 5.31
CA ALA A 164 -31.99 19.29 4.00
C ALA A 164 -33.01 18.25 3.54
N ALA A 165 -34.29 18.60 3.57
CA ALA A 165 -35.34 17.77 3.00
C ALA A 165 -35.00 17.59 1.51
N THR A 166 -34.52 16.40 1.14
CA THR A 166 -34.13 16.05 -0.23
C THR A 166 -35.30 15.98 -1.19
N GLY A 167 -36.52 16.33 -0.75
CA GLY A 167 -37.76 16.22 -1.51
C GLY A 167 -38.16 14.78 -1.85
N LEU A 168 -37.33 13.81 -1.49
CA LEU A 168 -37.58 12.39 -1.66
C LEU A 168 -38.33 11.92 -0.42
N GLY A 169 -39.63 11.66 -0.60
CA GLY A 169 -40.44 10.96 0.39
C GLY A 169 -39.84 9.58 0.62
N GLY A 170 -39.03 9.46 1.68
CA GLY A 170 -38.59 8.17 2.17
C GLY A 170 -39.79 7.48 2.79
N GLU A 171 -40.55 6.75 1.99
CA GLU A 171 -41.42 5.71 2.53
C GLU A 171 -40.52 4.71 3.25
N THR A 172 -40.51 4.75 4.58
CA THR A 172 -39.97 3.65 5.38
C THR A 172 -40.81 2.41 5.05
N PRO A 173 -40.24 1.35 4.43
CA PRO A 173 -40.96 0.10 4.32
C PRO A 173 -41.24 -0.36 5.74
N GLY A 174 -42.51 -0.61 6.07
CA GLY A 174 -42.94 -1.03 7.39
C GLY A 174 -42.27 -2.34 7.81
N GLN A 175 -41.09 -2.23 8.42
CA GLN A 175 -40.33 -3.38 8.88
C GLN A 175 -40.81 -3.77 10.28
N LYS A 176 -41.96 -4.44 10.32
CA LYS A 176 -42.40 -5.42 11.34
C LYS A 176 -43.73 -6.04 10.89
N GLY A 177 -43.68 -6.78 9.79
CA GLY A 177 -44.72 -7.71 9.38
C GLY A 177 -44.17 -9.12 9.42
N SER A 178 -44.83 -10.00 10.16
CA SER A 178 -44.57 -11.43 10.28
C SER A 178 -44.42 -12.11 8.91
N VAL A 179 -43.28 -12.73 8.67
CA VAL A 179 -43.08 -13.61 7.51
C VAL A 179 -43.41 -15.04 7.94
N GLU A 180 -44.56 -15.55 7.47
CA GLU A 180 -44.79 -16.99 7.37
C GLU A 180 -44.05 -17.55 6.14
N PRO A 181 -43.53 -18.79 6.17
CA PRO A 181 -42.77 -19.34 5.06
C PRO A 181 -43.73 -19.93 4.02
N GLY A 182 -44.06 -19.14 3.00
CA GLY A 182 -44.73 -19.60 1.79
C GLY A 182 -43.70 -19.90 0.70
N ALA A 183 -43.62 -21.17 0.32
CA ALA A 183 -42.80 -21.66 -0.78
C ALA A 183 -43.33 -21.21 -2.15
N ASP A 184 -42.40 -21.21 -3.11
CA ASP A 184 -42.55 -21.25 -4.56
C ASP A 184 -42.85 -19.99 -5.37
N GLU A 185 -42.18 -19.99 -6.53
CA GLU A 185 -42.28 -19.13 -7.70
C GLU A 185 -41.64 -17.73 -7.63
N LEU A 186 -40.44 -17.62 -8.21
CA LEU A 186 -40.33 -17.08 -9.58
C LEU A 186 -38.92 -17.29 -10.13
N ALA A 187 -38.86 -18.17 -11.12
CA ALA A 187 -37.78 -18.22 -12.08
C ALA A 187 -37.83 -16.99 -13.01
N ALA A 188 -36.64 -16.63 -13.49
CA ALA A 188 -36.33 -15.89 -14.71
C ALA A 188 -35.94 -14.40 -14.60
N VAL A 189 -34.85 -14.14 -15.33
CA VAL A 189 -34.36 -12.86 -15.88
C VAL A 189 -33.42 -12.04 -14.99
N VAL A 190 -32.12 -12.34 -15.07
CA VAL A 190 -31.09 -11.29 -15.32
C VAL A 190 -30.01 -11.87 -16.24
N GLU A 191 -30.08 -11.46 -17.50
CA GLU A 191 -29.06 -11.60 -18.53
C GLU A 191 -27.84 -10.75 -18.13
N ALA A 192 -26.65 -11.34 -18.09
CA ALA A 192 -25.42 -10.66 -17.71
C ALA A 192 -24.90 -9.81 -18.88
N PRO A 193 -24.60 -8.50 -18.70
CA PRO A 193 -23.89 -7.75 -19.73
C PRO A 193 -22.42 -8.19 -19.78
N SER A 194 -22.11 -9.03 -20.77
CA SER A 194 -20.75 -9.31 -21.23
C SER A 194 -20.18 -8.07 -21.91
N GLY A 195 -19.24 -7.39 -21.26
CA GLY A 195 -18.66 -6.17 -21.83
C GLY A 195 -17.50 -5.59 -21.03
N VAL A 196 -16.50 -6.41 -20.69
CA VAL A 196 -15.18 -5.88 -20.28
C VAL A 196 -14.25 -5.95 -21.49
N PRO A 197 -13.81 -4.81 -22.08
CA PRO A 197 -12.85 -4.84 -23.17
C PRO A 197 -11.50 -5.38 -22.66
N ALA A 198 -11.00 -6.40 -23.35
CA ALA A 198 -9.69 -6.99 -23.10
C ALA A 198 -8.60 -5.92 -23.22
N ALA A 199 -7.81 -5.76 -22.15
CA ALA A 199 -6.61 -4.93 -22.18
C ALA A 199 -5.63 -5.45 -23.24
N PRO A 200 -5.00 -4.57 -24.05
CA PRO A 200 -4.07 -5.00 -25.08
C PRO A 200 -2.84 -5.67 -24.44
N ALA A 201 -2.56 -6.89 -24.90
CA ALA A 201 -1.40 -7.69 -24.50
C ALA A 201 -0.10 -6.89 -24.71
N ALA A 202 0.62 -6.63 -23.62
CA ALA A 202 1.98 -6.13 -23.67
C ALA A 202 2.84 -7.15 -24.44
N ARG A 203 3.33 -6.75 -25.62
CA ARG A 203 4.36 -7.48 -26.35
C ARG A 203 5.61 -7.55 -25.46
N LEU A 204 5.82 -8.71 -24.86
CA LEU A 204 7.11 -9.14 -24.34
C LEU A 204 8.12 -9.06 -25.49
N LEU A 205 8.98 -8.04 -25.46
CA LEU A 205 10.18 -7.98 -26.27
C LEU A 205 11.07 -9.16 -25.86
N THR A 206 11.10 -10.18 -26.71
CA THR A 206 12.07 -11.27 -26.65
C THR A 206 13.47 -10.68 -26.75
N ALA A 207 14.24 -10.83 -25.67
CA ALA A 207 15.67 -10.65 -25.67
C ALA A 207 16.29 -11.67 -26.64
N GLY A 208 16.82 -11.20 -27.77
CA GLY A 208 17.54 -12.06 -28.70
C GLY A 208 17.52 -11.58 -30.14
N GLN A 209 18.11 -10.42 -30.42
CA GLN A 209 18.63 -10.08 -31.74
C GLN A 209 19.62 -8.92 -31.58
N VAL A 210 20.87 -9.27 -31.24
CA VAL A 210 22.02 -8.38 -31.42
C VAL A 210 22.49 -8.59 -32.85
N PRO A 211 22.38 -7.61 -33.77
CA PRO A 211 23.03 -7.73 -35.06
C PRO A 211 24.54 -7.66 -34.87
N ALA A 212 25.24 -8.63 -35.46
CA ALA A 212 26.69 -8.64 -35.55
C ALA A 212 27.16 -7.38 -36.28
N ILE A 213 28.00 -6.58 -35.62
CA ILE A 213 28.73 -5.49 -36.26
C ILE A 213 29.92 -6.14 -36.97
N GLU A 214 29.74 -6.44 -38.26
CA GLU A 214 30.83 -6.74 -39.17
C GLU A 214 31.75 -5.53 -39.30
N GLY A 215 33.05 -5.75 -39.08
CA GLY A 215 34.09 -4.75 -39.30
C GLY A 215 34.35 -4.50 -40.78
N ALA A 216 34.71 -3.26 -41.10
CA ALA A 216 35.40 -2.81 -42.31
C ALA A 216 35.51 -1.27 -42.22
N LYS A 217 36.60 -0.57 -42.53
CA LYS A 217 37.96 -0.84 -43.00
C LYS A 217 38.76 0.41 -42.62
N HIS A 218 40.02 0.23 -42.21
CA HIS A 218 41.01 1.29 -42.27
C HIS A 218 41.43 1.46 -43.73
N ASP A 219 41.29 2.69 -44.24
CA ASP A 219 42.19 3.32 -45.21
C ASP A 219 42.55 4.71 -44.65
#